data_AF-A0A969RSV1-F1
#
_entry.id   AF-A0A969RSV1-F1
#
_cell.length_a   1.000
_cell.length_b   1.000
_cell.length_c   1.000
_cell.angle_alpha   90.00
_cell.angle_beta   90.00
_cell.angle_gamma   90.00
#
_symmetry.space_group_name_H-M   'P 1'
#
loop_
_entity.id
_entity.type
_entity.pdbx_description
1 polymer ?
#
loop_
_entity_poly.entity_id
_entity_poly.type
_entity_poly.pdbx_seq_one_letter_code
_entity_poly.pdbx_strand_id
1 'polypeptide(L)'
;MSHPPVQIQCANPDCLHPDNDLGQVVCKRCQKPLLYRYLWAVNTADIPVDTSVADRYLVVHPQIWLDTQPARQADLPPLIPNSMLPYLHLYSQRLHTPGLYGFCKQAEDAPAITLLDNVPITSTGQLLPNLETVWKNTSPVRQVYWLWQFLQLWLPLKDMEVTNSLLVPDNLYVEGWRVRLRELISDYPDIPDSQVENEAEAPESDSANDSEGNGSPDDSPDDSLEANAEDDLATSDRSSPIATESETLESNSVNDSRRR
;
A
#
# COMPACT_ATOMS: atom_id res chain seq x y z
N MET A 1 22.32 -30.66 16.31
CA MET A 1 21.52 -30.17 17.45
C MET A 1 20.19 -29.73 16.86
N SER A 2 19.08 -30.35 17.28
CA SER A 2 17.74 -30.01 16.79
C SER A 2 17.38 -28.60 17.26
N HIS A 3 17.17 -27.68 16.32
CA HIS A 3 16.60 -26.37 16.63
C HIS A 3 15.23 -26.57 17.29
N PRO A 4 14.88 -25.79 18.33
CA PRO A 4 13.54 -25.86 18.91
C PRO A 4 12.51 -25.62 17.80
N PRO A 5 11.36 -26.31 17.83
CA PRO A 5 10.32 -26.09 16.83
C PRO A 5 9.87 -24.64 16.88
N VAL A 6 9.82 -23.98 15.73
CA VAL A 6 9.32 -22.60 15.63
C VAL A 6 7.84 -22.60 15.99
N GLN A 7 7.42 -21.62 16.79
CA GLN A 7 6.07 -21.52 17.35
C GLN A 7 5.43 -20.19 16.95
N ILE A 8 4.09 -20.14 16.97
CA ILE A 8 3.30 -18.93 16.71
C ILE A 8 2.49 -18.55 17.95
N GLN A 9 2.55 -17.27 18.32
CA GLN A 9 1.83 -16.72 19.46
C GLN A 9 0.41 -16.33 19.09
N CYS A 10 -0.51 -16.51 20.03
CA CYS A 10 -1.90 -16.09 19.84
C CYS A 10 -2.02 -14.56 19.81
N ALA A 11 -2.71 -14.03 18.80
CA ALA A 11 -2.97 -12.59 18.67
C ALA A 11 -4.05 -12.05 19.63
N ASN A 12 -4.75 -12.92 20.36
CA ASN A 12 -5.80 -12.52 21.29
C ASN A 12 -5.20 -11.90 22.56
N PRO A 13 -5.47 -10.63 22.89
CA PRO A 13 -4.92 -9.97 24.07
C PRO A 13 -5.38 -10.60 25.39
N ASP A 14 -6.56 -11.23 25.42
CA ASP A 14 -7.07 -11.95 26.61
C ASP A 14 -6.41 -13.33 26.80
N CYS A 15 -5.64 -13.78 25.80
CA CYS A 15 -4.90 -15.01 25.87
C CYS A 15 -3.49 -14.66 26.33
N LEU A 16 -2.93 -15.39 27.31
CA LEU A 16 -1.56 -15.20 27.79
C LEU A 16 -0.52 -15.67 26.74
N HIS A 17 -0.71 -15.33 25.47
CA HIS A 17 0.12 -15.60 24.30
C HIS A 17 0.79 -16.99 24.33
N PRO A 18 0.02 -18.09 24.44
CA PRO A 18 0.61 -19.41 24.45
C PRO A 18 1.31 -19.68 23.11
N ASP A 19 2.39 -20.43 23.17
CA ASP A 19 3.07 -20.90 21.99
C ASP A 19 2.29 -22.05 21.33
N ASN A 20 1.96 -21.86 20.06
CA ASN A 20 1.24 -22.84 19.24
C ASN A 20 2.18 -23.39 18.19
N ASP A 21 1.95 -24.64 17.77
CA ASP A 21 2.77 -25.22 16.71
C ASP A 21 2.33 -24.61 15.37
N LEU A 22 3.28 -24.40 14.46
CA LEU A 22 2.97 -23.92 13.11
C LEU A 22 2.03 -24.91 12.39
N GLY A 23 1.07 -24.37 11.64
CA GLY A 23 0.04 -25.13 10.93
C GLY A 23 -1.26 -25.31 11.70
N GLN A 24 -1.30 -25.01 13.00
CA GLN A 24 -2.55 -24.97 13.75
C GLN A 24 -3.41 -23.77 13.34
N VAL A 25 -4.72 -23.96 13.22
CA VAL A 25 -5.68 -22.91 12.83
C VAL A 25 -6.28 -22.17 14.03
N VAL A 26 -6.26 -22.79 15.21
CA VAL A 26 -6.81 -22.23 16.45
C VAL A 26 -5.80 -22.36 17.59
N CYS A 27 -5.86 -21.41 18.52
CA CYS A 27 -4.99 -21.38 19.69
C CYS A 27 -5.29 -22.53 20.65
N LYS A 28 -4.26 -23.27 21.07
CA LYS A 28 -4.38 -24.42 22.01
C LYS A 28 -5.10 -24.05 23.32
N ARG A 29 -4.98 -22.80 23.77
CA ARG A 29 -5.55 -22.34 25.04
C ARG A 29 -6.94 -21.72 24.92
N CYS A 30 -7.08 -20.67 24.11
CA CYS A 30 -8.33 -19.90 24.05
C CYS A 30 -9.23 -20.27 22.87
N GLN A 31 -8.79 -21.18 21.98
CA GLN A 31 -9.54 -21.64 20.81
C GLN A 31 -9.93 -20.55 19.79
N LYS A 32 -9.46 -19.31 19.96
CA LYS A 32 -9.59 -18.26 18.93
C LYS A 32 -8.68 -18.57 17.73
N PRO A 33 -9.05 -18.13 16.51
CA PRO A 33 -8.21 -18.32 15.32
C PRO A 33 -6.80 -17.77 15.49
N LEU A 34 -5.80 -18.50 15.00
CA LEU A 34 -4.42 -18.02 14.93
C LEU A 34 -4.26 -17.14 13.69
N LEU A 35 -3.53 -16.03 13.85
CA LEU A 35 -3.31 -15.05 12.79
C LEU A 35 -1.97 -15.34 12.11
N TYR A 36 -2.00 -15.90 10.90
CA TYR A 36 -0.81 -16.04 10.06
C TYR A 36 -0.67 -14.80 9.18
N ARG A 37 0.34 -13.99 9.46
CA ARG A 37 0.66 -12.79 8.68
C ARG A 37 1.97 -13.01 7.94
N TYR A 38 1.86 -13.19 6.63
CA TYR A 38 3.01 -13.25 5.73
C TYR A 38 3.33 -11.86 5.23
N LEU A 39 4.61 -11.51 5.27
CA LEU A 39 5.16 -10.21 4.96
C LEU A 39 6.16 -10.34 3.84
N TRP A 40 6.26 -9.31 3.01
CA TRP A 40 7.34 -9.18 2.04
C TRP A 40 8.49 -8.39 2.66
N ALA A 41 9.69 -8.94 2.63
CA ALA A 41 10.89 -8.31 3.13
C ALA A 41 11.67 -7.70 1.97
N VAL A 42 11.71 -6.36 1.94
CA VAL A 42 12.40 -5.58 0.91
C VAL A 42 13.88 -5.45 1.30
N ASN A 43 14.77 -5.45 0.31
CA ASN A 43 16.21 -5.24 0.50
C ASN A 43 16.89 -6.26 1.44
N THR A 44 16.40 -7.50 1.48
CA THR A 44 17.08 -8.56 2.22
C THR A 44 18.29 -9.06 1.43
N ALA A 45 19.45 -9.18 2.07
CA ALA A 45 20.45 -10.16 1.64
C ALA A 45 19.81 -11.56 1.62
N ASP A 46 20.31 -12.51 0.84
CA ASP A 46 19.78 -13.88 0.69
C ASP A 46 19.76 -14.67 2.01
N ILE A 47 18.86 -14.30 2.93
CA ILE A 47 18.69 -14.92 4.24
C ILE A 47 18.10 -16.31 4.00
N PRO A 48 18.72 -17.38 4.53
CA PRO A 48 18.25 -18.74 4.29
C PRO A 48 16.82 -18.94 4.80
N VAL A 49 16.06 -19.77 4.08
CA VAL A 49 14.78 -20.31 4.55
C VAL A 49 14.98 -21.07 5.87
N ASP A 50 13.96 -21.11 6.71
CA ASP A 50 13.95 -21.66 8.07
C ASP A 50 14.82 -20.89 9.08
N THR A 51 15.28 -19.69 8.73
CA THR A 51 15.97 -18.79 9.65
C THR A 51 14.98 -17.97 10.47
N SER A 52 15.20 -17.86 11.78
CA SER A 52 14.52 -16.88 12.62
C SER A 52 15.30 -15.57 12.63
N VAL A 53 14.60 -14.46 12.36
CA VAL A 53 15.16 -13.10 12.33
C VAL A 53 14.53 -12.28 13.45
N ALA A 54 15.39 -11.62 14.24
CA ALA A 54 15.01 -10.77 15.37
C ALA A 54 14.05 -11.45 16.37
N ASP A 55 14.21 -12.76 16.57
CA ASP A 55 13.38 -13.61 17.44
C ASP A 55 11.86 -13.51 17.17
N ARG A 56 11.46 -13.08 15.97
CA ARG A 56 10.06 -12.78 15.64
C ARG A 56 9.64 -13.26 14.26
N TYR A 57 10.50 -13.08 13.26
CA TYR A 57 10.13 -13.40 11.89
C TYR A 57 10.75 -14.73 11.47
N LEU A 58 9.96 -15.62 10.88
CA LEU A 58 10.45 -16.86 10.27
C LEU A 58 10.52 -16.68 8.76
N VAL A 59 11.69 -16.91 8.16
CA VAL A 59 11.83 -16.92 6.70
C VAL A 59 11.25 -18.22 6.15
N VAL A 60 10.08 -18.16 5.51
CA VAL A 60 9.41 -19.34 4.93
C VAL A 60 9.72 -19.51 3.44
N HIS A 61 10.08 -18.43 2.76
CA HIS A 61 10.59 -18.42 1.38
C HIS A 61 11.51 -17.19 1.21
N PRO A 62 12.35 -17.09 0.14
CA PRO A 62 13.09 -15.86 -0.15
C PRO A 62 12.15 -14.66 -0.12
N GLN A 63 12.49 -13.66 0.70
CA GLN A 63 11.72 -12.43 0.93
C GLN A 63 10.30 -12.61 1.50
N ILE A 64 9.83 -13.84 1.77
CA ILE A 64 8.52 -14.08 2.39
C ILE A 64 8.73 -14.53 3.82
N TRP A 65 8.32 -13.68 4.75
CA TRP A 65 8.53 -13.88 6.17
C TRP A 65 7.19 -14.04 6.90
N LEU A 66 7.12 -14.97 7.84
CA LEU A 66 5.97 -15.14 8.73
C LEU A 66 6.22 -14.40 10.04
N ASP A 67 5.31 -13.51 10.43
CA ASP A 67 5.32 -12.94 11.78
C ASP A 67 4.80 -13.97 12.80
N THR A 68 5.69 -14.44 13.67
CA THR A 68 5.34 -15.41 14.72
C THR A 68 4.73 -14.75 15.96
N GLN A 69 4.80 -13.42 16.08
CA GLN A 69 4.28 -12.65 17.21
C GLN A 69 3.31 -11.54 16.72
N PRO A 70 2.22 -11.86 16.03
CA PRO A 70 1.35 -10.88 15.39
C PRO A 70 0.58 -9.96 16.35
N ALA A 71 0.52 -10.30 17.65
CA ALA A 71 -0.03 -9.42 18.69
C ALA A 71 0.95 -8.30 19.10
N ARG A 72 2.25 -8.51 18.89
CA ARG A 72 3.28 -7.53 19.20
C ARG A 72 3.25 -6.42 18.15
N GLN A 73 3.28 -5.17 18.59
CA GLN A 73 3.35 -4.03 17.69
C GLN A 73 4.59 -4.14 16.78
N ALA A 74 4.44 -3.80 15.50
CA ALA A 74 5.57 -3.75 14.57
C ALA A 74 6.56 -2.65 14.99
N ASP A 75 7.84 -2.89 14.77
CA ASP A 75 8.87 -1.90 15.10
C ASP A 75 8.86 -0.80 14.03
N LEU A 76 8.60 0.43 14.45
CA LEU A 76 8.65 1.62 13.62
C LEU A 76 9.71 2.58 14.17
N PRO A 77 10.59 3.15 13.33
CA PRO A 77 11.53 4.16 13.77
C PRO A 77 10.78 5.44 14.19
N PRO A 78 11.36 6.26 15.07
CA PRO A 78 10.75 7.54 15.49
C PRO A 78 10.48 8.49 14.33
N LEU A 79 11.34 8.44 13.30
CA LEU A 79 11.19 9.17 12.05
C LEU A 79 11.08 8.15 10.91
N ILE A 80 10.00 8.25 10.14
CA ILE A 80 9.79 7.40 8.97
C ILE A 80 10.64 7.95 7.81
N PRO A 81 11.48 7.11 7.16
CA PRO A 81 12.29 7.53 6.02
C PRO A 81 11.44 8.05 4.86
N ASN A 82 11.97 9.01 4.08
CA ASN A 82 11.25 9.58 2.95
C ASN A 82 10.90 8.54 1.88
N SER A 83 11.78 7.54 1.70
CA SER A 83 11.54 6.41 0.79
C SER A 83 10.28 5.60 1.12
N MET A 84 9.73 5.76 2.33
CA MET A 84 8.54 5.04 2.78
C MET A 84 7.25 5.88 2.68
N LEU A 85 7.36 7.19 2.40
CA LEU A 85 6.22 8.07 2.19
C LEU A 85 5.26 7.59 1.08
N PRO A 86 5.73 7.03 -0.06
CA PRO A 86 4.83 6.50 -1.08
C PRO A 86 3.83 5.48 -0.53
N TYR A 87 4.26 4.59 0.36
CA TYR A 87 3.38 3.59 0.99
C TYR A 87 2.30 4.23 1.88
N LEU A 88 2.64 5.33 2.55
CA LEU A 88 1.70 6.04 3.42
C LEU A 88 0.68 6.85 2.60
N HIS A 89 1.15 7.59 1.58
CA HIS A 89 0.29 8.41 0.72
C HIS A 89 -0.63 7.55 -0.16
N LEU A 90 -0.16 6.41 -0.65
CA LEU A 90 -0.93 5.51 -1.51
C LEU A 90 -1.85 4.56 -0.75
N TYR A 91 -2.11 4.80 0.54
CA TYR A 91 -3.04 4.00 1.33
C TYR A 91 -4.46 4.02 0.75
N SER A 92 -4.87 5.09 0.07
CA SER A 92 -6.15 5.15 -0.66
C SER A 92 -6.23 4.11 -1.78
N GLN A 93 -5.09 3.69 -2.33
CA GLN A 93 -4.95 2.68 -3.38
C GLN A 93 -4.66 1.28 -2.83
N ARG A 94 -4.80 1.03 -1.52
CA ARG A 94 -4.48 -0.25 -0.85
C ARG A 94 -5.17 -1.49 -1.40
N LEU A 95 -6.16 -1.37 -2.29
CA LEU A 95 -6.68 -2.54 -3.01
C LEU A 95 -5.65 -3.10 -4.00
N HIS A 96 -4.72 -2.27 -4.45
CA HIS A 96 -3.73 -2.56 -5.48
C HIS A 96 -2.29 -2.40 -4.96
N THR A 97 -2.06 -1.57 -3.94
CA THR A 97 -0.73 -1.28 -3.41
C THR A 97 -0.44 -2.05 -2.11
N PRO A 98 0.81 -2.46 -1.88
CA PRO A 98 1.26 -2.99 -0.59
C PRO A 98 1.24 -1.90 0.49
N GLY A 99 1.20 -2.32 1.76
CA GLY A 99 1.27 -1.44 2.92
C GLY A 99 2.60 -1.56 3.64
N LEU A 100 3.06 -0.45 4.24
CA LEU A 100 4.19 -0.50 5.17
C LEU A 100 3.77 -1.19 6.47
N TYR A 101 4.38 -2.32 6.78
CA TYR A 101 4.11 -3.04 8.04
C TYR A 101 5.01 -2.54 9.17
N GLY A 102 6.31 -2.42 8.90
CA GLY A 102 7.32 -2.00 9.86
C GLY A 102 8.72 -2.33 9.40
N PHE A 103 9.66 -2.33 10.34
CA PHE A 103 11.06 -2.56 10.07
C PHE A 103 11.61 -3.68 10.96
N CYS A 104 12.64 -4.36 10.47
CA CYS A 104 13.36 -5.38 11.21
C CYS A 104 14.86 -5.10 11.14
N LYS A 105 15.52 -5.05 12.30
CA LYS A 105 16.98 -4.96 12.38
C LYS A 105 17.54 -6.30 12.82
N GLN A 106 18.51 -6.83 12.06
CA GLN A 106 19.19 -8.07 12.42
C GLN A 106 20.24 -7.86 13.51
N ALA A 107 20.90 -6.71 13.50
CA ALA A 107 21.87 -6.26 14.48
C ALA A 107 21.76 -4.73 14.63
N GLU A 108 22.36 -4.17 15.68
CA GLU A 108 22.26 -2.74 16.00
C GLU A 108 22.80 -1.85 14.87
N ASP A 109 23.91 -2.28 14.24
CA ASP A 109 24.59 -1.56 13.15
C ASP A 109 24.14 -2.02 11.74
N ALA A 110 23.23 -3.00 11.64
CA ALA A 110 22.76 -3.49 10.35
C ALA A 110 21.68 -2.54 9.76
N PRO A 111 21.63 -2.37 8.43
CA PRO A 111 20.54 -1.64 7.81
C PRO A 111 19.20 -2.29 8.15
N ALA A 112 18.18 -1.46 8.38
CA ALA A 112 16.85 -1.94 8.67
C ALA A 112 16.23 -2.54 7.41
N ILE A 113 15.67 -3.73 7.56
CA ILE A 113 14.90 -4.43 6.53
C ILE A 113 13.47 -3.92 6.61
N THR A 114 12.94 -3.42 5.49
CA THR A 114 11.55 -2.98 5.40
C THR A 114 10.64 -4.19 5.22
N LEU A 115 9.57 -4.24 6.02
CA LEU A 115 8.54 -5.27 5.92
C LEU A 115 7.26 -4.64 5.37
N LEU A 116 6.69 -5.29 4.36
CA LEU A 116 5.42 -4.89 3.75
C LEU A 116 4.33 -5.90 4.07
N ASP A 117 3.14 -5.40 4.37
CA ASP A 117 1.90 -6.19 4.42
C ASP A 117 1.02 -5.88 3.20
N ASN A 118 -0.15 -6.53 3.16
CA ASN A 118 -1.09 -6.38 2.04
C ASN A 118 -0.42 -6.66 0.67
N VAL A 119 0.53 -7.58 0.67
CA VAL A 119 1.26 -8.06 -0.48
C VAL A 119 0.51 -9.22 -1.15
N PRO A 120 0.78 -9.54 -2.43
CA PRO A 120 0.09 -10.59 -3.16
C PRO A 120 0.55 -11.98 -2.72
N ILE A 121 0.31 -12.33 -1.46
CA ILE A 121 0.68 -13.59 -0.82
C ILE A 121 -0.59 -14.28 -0.30
N THR A 122 -0.70 -15.59 -0.50
CA THR A 122 -1.79 -16.43 -0.02
C THR A 122 -1.72 -16.64 1.51
N SER A 123 -2.79 -17.18 2.09
CA SER A 123 -2.81 -17.61 3.49
C SER A 123 -1.83 -18.76 3.80
N THR A 124 -1.19 -19.34 2.79
CA THR A 124 -0.17 -20.40 2.92
C THR A 124 1.25 -19.89 2.69
N GLY A 125 1.44 -18.58 2.52
CA GLY A 125 2.78 -17.99 2.32
C GLY A 125 3.32 -18.13 0.89
N GLN A 126 2.45 -18.36 -0.10
CA GLN A 126 2.85 -18.44 -1.50
C GLN A 126 2.46 -17.16 -2.24
N LEU A 127 3.26 -16.71 -3.20
CA LEU A 127 2.87 -15.59 -4.05
C LEU A 127 1.66 -15.97 -4.91
N LEU A 128 0.80 -14.99 -5.15
CA LEU A 128 -0.29 -15.10 -6.10
C LEU A 128 0.24 -15.31 -7.54
N PRO A 129 -0.62 -15.66 -8.50
CA PRO A 129 -0.20 -15.77 -9.88
C PRO A 129 0.30 -14.42 -10.42
N ASN A 130 1.46 -14.45 -11.07
CA ASN A 130 2.00 -13.30 -11.78
C ASN A 130 1.11 -12.97 -12.99
N LEU A 131 0.89 -11.68 -13.26
CA LEU A 131 0.04 -11.20 -14.35
C LEU A 131 0.45 -11.79 -15.71
N GLU A 132 1.75 -11.84 -16.02
CA GLU A 132 2.26 -12.35 -17.30
C GLU A 132 1.86 -13.82 -17.50
N THR A 133 1.96 -14.62 -16.45
CA THR A 133 1.68 -16.06 -16.50
C THR A 133 0.22 -16.38 -16.79
N VAL A 134 -0.69 -15.54 -16.30
CA VAL A 134 -2.14 -15.75 -16.48
C VAL A 134 -2.71 -15.00 -17.67
N TRP A 135 -1.98 -14.00 -18.19
CA TRP A 135 -2.48 -13.06 -19.19
C TRP A 135 -3.13 -13.77 -20.38
N LYS A 136 -2.38 -14.66 -21.05
CA LYS A 136 -2.81 -15.37 -22.27
C LYS A 136 -4.02 -16.27 -22.07
N ASN A 137 -4.20 -16.80 -20.87
CA ASN A 137 -5.26 -17.75 -20.53
C ASN A 137 -6.51 -17.06 -19.96
N THR A 138 -6.48 -15.73 -19.85
CA THR A 138 -7.56 -14.92 -19.28
C THR A 138 -8.45 -14.35 -20.38
N SER A 139 -9.75 -14.19 -20.11
CA SER A 139 -10.68 -13.65 -21.10
C SER A 139 -10.32 -12.21 -21.51
N PRO A 140 -10.58 -11.79 -22.77
CA PRO A 140 -10.25 -10.45 -23.24
C PRO A 140 -10.89 -9.34 -22.39
N VAL A 141 -12.14 -9.52 -21.95
CA VAL A 141 -12.84 -8.56 -21.06
C VAL A 141 -12.07 -8.37 -19.76
N ARG A 142 -11.52 -9.45 -19.20
CA ARG A 142 -10.74 -9.39 -17.96
C ARG A 142 -9.38 -8.73 -18.17
N GLN A 143 -8.70 -8.99 -19.29
CA GLN A 143 -7.46 -8.29 -19.67
C GLN A 143 -7.68 -6.78 -19.79
N VAL A 144 -8.73 -6.35 -20.48
CA VAL A 144 -9.10 -4.92 -20.61
C VAL A 144 -9.36 -4.31 -19.23
N TYR A 145 -10.02 -5.04 -18.33
CA TYR A 145 -10.27 -4.55 -16.98
C TYR A 145 -8.99 -4.39 -16.15
N TRP A 146 -8.02 -5.29 -16.30
CA TRP A 146 -6.71 -5.11 -15.68
C TRP A 146 -5.96 -3.91 -16.26
N LEU A 147 -5.96 -3.72 -17.58
CA LEU A 147 -5.37 -2.52 -18.20
C LEU A 147 -6.01 -1.23 -17.69
N TRP A 148 -7.33 -1.23 -17.50
CA TRP A 148 -8.02 -0.09 -16.91
C TRP A 148 -7.51 0.22 -15.50
N GLN A 149 -7.27 -0.80 -14.67
CA GLN A 149 -6.69 -0.59 -13.33
C GLN A 149 -5.26 -0.04 -13.40
N PHE A 150 -4.44 -0.49 -14.35
CA PHE A 150 -3.11 0.11 -14.57
C PHE A 150 -3.21 1.61 -14.88
N LEU A 151 -4.14 2.00 -15.76
CA LEU A 151 -4.35 3.41 -16.11
C LEU A 151 -4.81 4.23 -14.90
N GLN A 152 -5.67 3.67 -14.05
CA GLN A 152 -6.12 4.34 -12.82
C GLN A 152 -5.00 4.50 -11.78
N LEU A 153 -4.08 3.53 -11.71
CA LEU A 153 -2.93 3.58 -10.80
C LEU A 153 -1.80 4.47 -11.31
N TRP A 154 -1.77 4.75 -12.61
CA TRP A 154 -0.67 5.50 -13.24
C TRP A 154 -0.46 6.87 -12.61
N LEU A 155 -1.52 7.69 -12.51
CA LEU A 155 -1.41 9.05 -11.97
C LEU A 155 -0.99 9.06 -10.48
N PRO A 156 -1.65 8.32 -9.57
CA PRO A 156 -1.22 8.26 -8.17
C PRO A 156 0.23 7.81 -7.99
N LEU A 157 0.69 6.81 -8.76
CA LEU A 157 2.07 6.32 -8.66
C LEU A 157 3.08 7.31 -9.21
N LYS A 158 2.73 8.00 -10.30
CA LYS A 158 3.56 9.06 -10.88
C LYS A 158 3.74 10.23 -9.91
N ASP A 159 2.67 10.64 -9.24
CA ASP A 159 2.72 11.75 -8.27
C ASP A 159 3.67 11.44 -7.10
N MET A 160 3.88 10.16 -6.79
CA MET A 160 4.79 9.66 -5.76
C MET A 160 6.11 9.12 -6.34
N GLU A 161 6.39 9.35 -7.63
CA GLU A 161 7.63 8.94 -8.30
C GLU A 161 7.94 7.44 -8.16
N VAL A 162 6.91 6.59 -8.18
CA VAL A 162 7.01 5.12 -8.10
C VAL A 162 6.33 4.43 -9.28
N THR A 163 6.33 5.06 -10.45
CA THR A 163 5.68 4.56 -11.67
C THR A 163 6.30 3.25 -12.15
N ASN A 164 7.60 3.06 -11.95
CA ASN A 164 8.35 1.84 -12.26
C ASN A 164 7.71 0.58 -11.66
N SER A 165 6.97 0.72 -10.55
CA SER A 165 6.18 -0.36 -9.94
C SER A 165 5.25 -1.06 -10.95
N LEU A 166 4.68 -0.32 -11.90
CA LEU A 166 3.79 -0.85 -12.95
C LEU A 166 4.53 -1.45 -14.15
N LEU A 167 5.84 -1.21 -14.27
CA LEU A 167 6.62 -1.55 -15.46
C LEU A 167 7.46 -2.81 -15.26
N VAL A 168 7.67 -3.24 -14.02
CA VAL A 168 8.40 -4.47 -13.69
C VAL A 168 7.44 -5.66 -13.69
N PRO A 169 7.54 -6.62 -14.65
CA PRO A 169 6.62 -7.75 -14.75
C PRO A 169 6.55 -8.60 -13.49
N ASP A 170 7.70 -8.83 -12.85
CA ASP A 170 7.78 -9.62 -11.61
C ASP A 170 7.16 -8.93 -10.40
N ASN A 171 6.81 -7.64 -10.49
CA ASN A 171 6.12 -6.91 -9.42
C ASN A 171 4.58 -7.01 -9.54
N LEU A 172 4.07 -7.57 -10.64
CA LEU A 172 2.66 -7.52 -11.00
C LEU A 172 1.96 -8.87 -10.79
N TYR A 173 0.98 -8.87 -9.90
CA TYR A 173 0.22 -10.06 -9.52
C TYR A 173 -1.28 -9.84 -9.70
N VAL A 174 -2.02 -10.94 -9.78
CA VAL A 174 -3.48 -10.87 -9.89
C VAL A 174 -4.18 -11.59 -8.75
N GLU A 175 -5.29 -11.02 -8.30
CA GLU A 175 -6.21 -11.64 -7.34
C GLU A 175 -7.63 -11.55 -7.91
N GLY A 176 -8.00 -12.56 -8.70
CA GLY A 176 -9.29 -12.61 -9.38
C GLY A 176 -9.49 -11.44 -10.35
N TRP A 177 -10.24 -10.43 -9.94
CA TRP A 177 -10.56 -9.26 -10.77
C TRP A 177 -9.55 -8.12 -10.66
N ARG A 178 -8.72 -8.08 -9.63
CA ARG A 178 -7.81 -6.96 -9.37
C ARG A 178 -6.36 -7.30 -9.65
N VAL A 179 -5.60 -6.28 -10.02
CA VAL A 179 -4.13 -6.27 -10.09
C VAL A 179 -3.58 -5.85 -8.73
N ARG A 180 -2.44 -6.41 -8.33
CA ARG A 180 -1.73 -6.08 -7.09
C ARG A 180 -0.25 -5.91 -7.36
N LEU A 181 0.34 -4.91 -6.73
CA LEU A 181 1.77 -4.69 -6.67
C LEU A 181 2.36 -5.43 -5.48
N ARG A 182 3.57 -5.98 -5.64
CA ARG A 182 4.31 -6.62 -4.55
C ARG A 182 5.06 -5.58 -3.71
N GLU A 183 5.71 -4.63 -4.36
CA GLU A 183 6.41 -3.50 -3.73
C GLU A 183 6.24 -2.22 -4.56
N LEU A 184 6.52 -1.07 -3.95
CA LEU A 184 6.66 0.20 -4.66
C LEU A 184 8.13 0.41 -5.02
N ILE A 185 8.38 0.62 -6.29
CA ILE A 185 9.71 0.77 -6.89
C ILE A 185 9.86 2.22 -7.33
N SER A 186 10.87 2.90 -6.78
CA SER A 186 11.19 4.29 -7.11
C SER A 186 11.57 4.45 -8.59
N ASP A 187 11.17 5.58 -9.16
CA ASP A 187 11.54 6.01 -10.51
C ASP A 187 13.02 6.41 -10.57
N TYR A 188 13.57 6.84 -9.43
CA TYR A 188 14.97 7.20 -9.26
C TYR A 188 15.68 6.22 -8.32
N PRO A 189 16.92 5.79 -8.61
CA PRO A 189 17.69 4.99 -7.67
C PRO A 189 17.91 5.77 -6.37
N ASP A 190 17.76 5.09 -5.23
CA ASP A 190 17.81 5.70 -3.89
C ASP A 190 19.05 6.61 -3.72
N ILE A 191 18.81 7.91 -3.52
CA ILE A 191 19.82 8.84 -2.98
C ILE A 191 19.68 8.77 -1.46
N PRO A 192 20.72 8.39 -0.70
CA PRO A 192 20.60 8.24 0.74
C PRO A 192 20.18 9.56 1.41
N ASP A 193 19.20 9.47 2.33
CA ASP A 193 18.57 10.58 3.07
C ASP A 193 19.59 11.53 3.76
N SER A 194 20.84 11.11 3.95
CA SER A 194 21.93 11.91 4.50
C SER A 194 22.42 13.07 3.63
N GLN A 195 21.94 13.24 2.39
CA GLN A 195 22.43 14.29 1.47
C GLN A 195 21.45 15.45 1.24
N VAL A 196 20.27 15.45 1.87
CA VAL A 196 19.20 16.43 1.56
C VAL A 196 19.35 17.77 2.30
N GLU A 197 20.32 17.93 3.22
CA GLU A 197 20.44 19.17 4.02
C GLU A 197 21.25 20.32 3.38
N ASN A 198 21.79 20.19 2.15
CA ASN A 198 22.74 21.19 1.60
C ASN A 198 22.26 21.95 0.34
N GLU A 199 20.97 22.29 0.22
CA GLU A 199 20.51 23.08 -0.95
C GLU A 199 19.49 24.19 -0.65
N ALA A 200 19.47 24.69 0.60
CA ALA A 200 18.70 25.89 0.97
C ALA A 200 19.61 27.01 1.48
N GLU A 201 20.60 27.42 0.69
CA GLU A 201 21.30 28.69 0.90
C GLU A 201 21.11 29.56 -0.34
N ALA A 202 20.06 30.39 -0.31
CA ALA A 202 19.83 31.44 -1.29
C ALA A 202 20.98 32.46 -1.22
N PRO A 203 21.48 32.99 -2.34
CA PRO A 203 22.49 34.03 -2.29
C PRO A 203 21.87 35.35 -1.78
N GLU A 204 22.38 35.83 -0.64
CA GLU A 204 22.15 37.20 -0.16
C GLU A 204 22.60 38.20 -1.23
N SER A 205 21.65 38.96 -1.76
CA SER A 205 21.92 40.09 -2.65
C SER A 205 22.19 41.34 -1.81
N ASP A 206 23.46 41.62 -1.55
CA ASP A 206 23.92 42.92 -1.05
C ASP A 206 24.39 43.77 -2.23
N SER A 207 23.57 44.76 -2.62
CA SER A 207 24.07 45.93 -3.34
C SER A 207 23.26 47.16 -2.94
N ALA A 208 23.90 48.00 -2.13
CA ALA A 208 23.41 49.29 -1.69
C ALA A 208 23.44 50.34 -2.82
N ASN A 209 22.34 51.09 -2.88
CA ASN A 209 22.13 52.49 -3.27
C ASN A 209 23.23 53.26 -4.01
N ASP A 210 22.85 53.83 -5.15
CA ASP A 210 23.19 55.21 -5.50
C ASP A 210 21.92 56.01 -5.83
N SER A 211 21.90 57.25 -5.34
CA SER A 211 20.79 58.21 -5.38
C SER A 211 20.91 59.14 -6.58
N GLU A 212 19.77 59.55 -7.13
CA GLU A 212 19.45 60.84 -7.80
C GLU A 212 18.12 60.59 -8.55
N GLY A 213 17.03 61.36 -8.48
CA GLY A 213 16.84 62.76 -8.18
C GLY A 213 15.86 63.30 -9.23
N ASN A 214 14.71 63.81 -8.77
CA ASN A 214 13.88 64.87 -9.39
C ASN A 214 12.71 64.51 -10.33
N GLY A 215 11.52 65.07 -10.03
CA GLY A 215 10.52 65.47 -11.04
C GLY A 215 9.07 64.96 -10.87
N SER A 216 8.27 65.64 -10.05
CA SER A 216 6.81 65.82 -10.25
C SER A 216 6.60 67.25 -10.80
N PRO A 217 5.53 67.58 -11.58
CA PRO A 217 4.14 67.46 -11.11
C PRO A 217 3.05 67.17 -12.16
N ASP A 218 1.87 66.81 -11.63
CA ASP A 218 0.49 67.07 -12.06
C ASP A 218 0.00 66.72 -13.48
N ASP A 219 -0.99 65.81 -13.56
CA ASP A 219 -2.35 66.17 -14.00
C ASP A 219 -3.35 65.02 -13.73
N SER A 220 -4.42 65.33 -13.01
CA SER A 220 -5.73 64.64 -13.01
C SER A 220 -6.65 65.45 -13.96
N PRO A 221 -7.78 64.94 -14.53
CA PRO A 221 -8.80 64.18 -13.80
C PRO A 221 -9.67 63.17 -14.62
N ASP A 222 -10.56 62.50 -13.88
CA ASP A 222 -11.90 61.98 -14.24
C ASP A 222 -12.09 61.20 -15.55
N ASP A 223 -12.59 59.96 -15.44
CA ASP A 223 -13.95 59.71 -15.92
C ASP A 223 -14.62 58.53 -15.17
N SER A 224 -15.88 58.76 -14.82
CA SER A 224 -16.82 57.78 -14.28
C SER A 224 -17.57 57.09 -15.42
N LEU A 225 -18.44 56.12 -15.08
CA LEU A 225 -19.68 55.65 -15.75
C LEU A 225 -19.73 54.11 -15.75
N GLU A 226 -20.54 53.53 -14.86
CA GLU A 226 -21.89 52.97 -15.10
C GLU A 226 -21.82 51.43 -15.27
N ALA A 227 -22.34 50.61 -14.36
CA ALA A 227 -23.74 50.32 -13.97
C ALA A 227 -24.45 49.30 -14.88
N ASN A 228 -25.32 48.51 -14.22
CA ASN A 228 -26.33 47.54 -14.72
C ASN A 228 -25.85 46.08 -14.81
N ALA A 229 -26.59 45.03 -14.42
CA ALA A 229 -27.89 44.80 -13.76
C ALA A 229 -27.85 43.29 -13.33
N GLU A 230 -28.30 42.86 -12.15
CA GLU A 230 -29.65 42.40 -11.74
C GLU A 230 -30.36 41.41 -12.69
N ASP A 231 -31.12 40.50 -12.05
CA ASP A 231 -32.08 39.48 -12.53
C ASP A 231 -31.51 38.09 -12.94
N ASP A 232 -32.06 36.93 -12.58
CA ASP A 232 -33.21 36.58 -11.73
C ASP A 232 -33.27 35.05 -11.45
N LEU A 233 -33.86 34.73 -10.30
CA LEU A 233 -34.71 33.60 -9.90
C LEU A 233 -34.93 32.34 -10.80
N ALA A 234 -34.84 31.15 -10.16
CA ALA A 234 -35.84 30.03 -10.11
C ALA A 234 -35.14 28.65 -10.02
N THR A 235 -35.14 27.92 -8.90
CA THR A 235 -36.20 27.04 -8.36
C THR A 235 -36.93 26.12 -9.36
N SER A 236 -36.54 24.83 -9.41
CA SER A 236 -37.41 23.62 -9.32
C SER A 236 -36.48 22.40 -9.45
N ASP A 237 -36.28 21.54 -8.47
CA ASP A 237 -37.24 20.59 -7.88
C ASP A 237 -37.95 19.72 -8.93
N ARG A 238 -37.38 18.55 -9.21
CA ARG A 238 -38.14 17.39 -9.70
C ARG A 238 -37.46 16.07 -9.32
N SER A 239 -38.15 15.39 -8.42
CA SER A 239 -37.94 14.01 -7.99
C SER A 239 -38.19 12.98 -9.09
N SER A 240 -37.35 11.93 -9.09
CA SER A 240 -37.66 10.50 -9.30
C SER A 240 -38.04 9.99 -10.72
N PRO A 241 -37.87 8.67 -11.04
CA PRO A 241 -37.75 7.54 -10.10
C PRO A 241 -36.67 6.47 -10.36
N ILE A 242 -36.51 5.70 -9.29
CA ILE A 242 -35.92 4.38 -9.09
C ILE A 242 -36.42 3.35 -10.12
N ALA A 243 -35.50 2.55 -10.67
CA ALA A 243 -35.81 1.28 -11.31
C ALA A 243 -35.25 0.13 -10.43
N THR A 244 -36.17 -0.62 -9.83
CA THR A 244 -35.97 -1.91 -9.18
C THR A 244 -35.90 -3.00 -10.24
N GLU A 245 -34.81 -3.76 -10.29
CA GLU A 245 -34.79 -5.08 -10.91
C GLU A 245 -34.85 -6.15 -9.82
N SER A 246 -35.96 -6.88 -9.84
CA SER A 246 -36.24 -8.04 -9.00
C SER A 246 -35.84 -9.29 -9.79
N GLU A 247 -34.75 -9.96 -9.44
CA GLU A 247 -34.47 -11.30 -9.95
C GLU A 247 -35.15 -12.36 -9.09
N THR A 248 -35.96 -13.15 -9.78
CA THR A 248 -36.71 -14.31 -9.33
C THR A 248 -35.79 -15.50 -9.01
N LEU A 249 -35.88 -16.02 -7.79
CA LEU A 249 -35.34 -17.32 -7.39
C LEU A 249 -36.39 -18.41 -7.67
N GLU A 250 -36.17 -19.23 -8.69
CA GLU A 250 -36.85 -20.51 -8.88
C GLU A 250 -36.03 -21.67 -8.28
N SER A 251 -36.61 -22.25 -7.22
CA SER A 251 -36.77 -23.67 -6.92
C SER A 251 -35.73 -24.71 -7.39
N ASN A 252 -35.22 -25.50 -6.43
CA ASN A 252 -35.70 -26.89 -6.26
C ASN A 252 -35.02 -27.61 -5.08
N SER A 253 -35.84 -27.91 -4.07
CA SER A 253 -35.59 -28.92 -3.05
C SER A 253 -36.52 -30.10 -3.32
N VAL A 254 -35.97 -31.21 -3.83
CA VAL A 254 -36.58 -32.54 -3.68
C VAL A 254 -35.44 -33.53 -3.49
N ASN A 255 -35.27 -34.00 -2.26
CA ASN A 255 -34.54 -35.23 -2.00
C ASN A 255 -35.32 -36.00 -0.95
N ASP A 256 -36.11 -36.97 -1.40
CA ASP A 256 -36.71 -37.98 -0.54
C ASP A 256 -36.61 -39.36 -1.22
N SER A 257 -36.20 -40.32 -0.41
CA SER A 257 -36.47 -41.75 -0.52
C SER A 257 -35.78 -42.58 -1.62
N ARG A 258 -34.69 -43.27 -1.24
CA ARG A 258 -34.50 -44.72 -1.52
C ARG A 258 -33.27 -45.32 -0.82
N ARG A 259 -33.52 -46.31 0.05
CA ARG A 259 -32.87 -47.64 0.19
C ARG A 259 -33.38 -48.24 1.52
N ARG A 260 -34.18 -49.32 1.52
CA ARG A 260 -33.81 -50.73 1.29
C ARG A 260 -32.56 -51.14 2.03
#